data_AF-A0A3N5P139-F1
#
_entry.id   AF-A0A3N5P139-F1
#
_cell.length_a   1.000
_cell.length_b   1.000
_cell.length_c   1.000
_cell.angle_alpha   90.00
_cell.angle_beta   90.00
_cell.angle_gamma   90.00
#
_symmetry.space_group_name_H-M   'P 1'
#
loop_
_entity.id
_entity.type
_entity.pdbx_description
1 polymer ?
#
loop_
_entity_poly.entity_id
_entity_poly.type
_entity_poly.pdbx_seq_one_letter_code
_entity_poly.pdbx_strand_id
1 'polypeptide(L)'
;MLYCLKKEEVEKLKRTHFIAQFLNAEMLSATYVTDENAAREIIPKPLLPTKTPLATVFVARYPETNFGCVYNEGALLLHCEYKKERGLYCLSMPVDEDMAMVAGREKFGFPKKMADKITLEKTENRVVGRVIRKKEEILRIECELMKEMTSNFMEDVWVQTKDWDGTPCYRVINFLYKYFLSPGGTGFDYLPRLIREPVLMRKKGEVLEGRGEVKVSSSPFDPLGDVPVKEIRNMNYGKWHNTMLAGKVIGRAWNPFRFLKHAFFKADFFPTLLQNYDPSVEKRAKEIMKVARKF
;
A
#
# COMPACT_ATOMS: atom_id res chain seq x y z
N MET A 1 -16.90 1.13 28.44
CA MET A 1 -17.67 1.62 27.26
C MET A 1 -16.71 2.42 26.40
N LEU A 2 -16.55 2.12 25.10
CA LEU A 2 -15.51 2.77 24.27
C LEU A 2 -15.67 4.30 24.14
N TYR A 3 -16.91 4.81 24.25
CA TYR A 3 -17.19 6.26 24.24
C TYR A 3 -16.68 7.01 25.49
N CYS A 4 -16.40 6.31 26.59
CA CYS A 4 -15.90 6.88 27.83
C CYS A 4 -15.14 5.81 28.62
N LEU A 5 -13.88 5.60 28.25
CA LEU A 5 -13.01 4.64 28.94
C LEU A 5 -12.68 5.15 30.35
N LYS A 6 -12.76 4.25 31.33
CA LYS A 6 -12.26 4.49 32.67
C LYS A 6 -10.74 4.67 32.63
N LYS A 7 -10.19 5.42 33.60
CA LYS A 7 -8.73 5.62 33.75
C LYS A 7 -7.96 4.31 33.72
N GLU A 8 -8.46 3.27 34.40
CA GLU A 8 -7.88 1.93 34.41
C GLU A 8 -7.84 1.27 33.03
N GLU A 9 -8.90 1.45 32.22
CA GLU A 9 -8.96 0.93 30.85
C GLU A 9 -7.96 1.66 29.95
N VAL A 10 -7.83 2.98 30.09
CA VAL A 10 -6.81 3.78 29.37
C VAL A 10 -5.40 3.34 29.75
N GLU A 11 -5.14 3.12 31.04
CA GLU A 11 -3.84 2.64 31.50
C GLU A 11 -3.54 1.22 31.02
N LYS A 12 -4.54 0.33 30.92
CA LYS A 12 -4.39 -0.98 30.28
C LYS A 12 -3.95 -0.84 28.82
N LEU A 13 -4.62 0.02 28.05
CA LEU A 13 -4.29 0.25 26.63
C LEU A 13 -2.89 0.82 26.43
N LYS A 14 -2.47 1.79 27.26
CA LYS A 14 -1.10 2.33 27.21
C LYS A 14 -0.04 1.25 27.45
N ARG A 15 -0.35 0.25 28.28
CA ARG A 15 0.55 -0.85 28.64
C ARG A 15 0.48 -2.04 27.68
N THR A 16 -0.42 -2.05 26.70
CA THR A 16 -0.54 -3.17 25.75
C THR A 16 0.66 -3.29 24.80
N HIS A 17 1.51 -2.26 24.66
CA HIS A 17 2.72 -2.27 23.81
C HIS A 17 2.50 -2.96 22.46
N PHE A 18 1.46 -2.51 21.75
CA PHE A 18 0.95 -3.21 20.57
C PHE A 18 1.90 -3.13 19.36
N ILE A 19 2.29 -4.30 18.86
CA ILE A 19 2.98 -4.49 17.57
C ILE A 19 2.08 -5.37 16.71
N ALA A 20 1.73 -4.91 15.51
CA ALA A 20 0.81 -5.62 14.64
C ALA A 20 1.50 -6.87 14.05
N GLN A 21 0.85 -8.02 14.22
CA GLN A 21 1.30 -9.31 13.74
C GLN A 21 0.26 -9.90 12.79
N PHE A 22 0.76 -10.46 11.69
CA PHE A 22 -0.03 -11.14 10.66
C PHE A 22 0.53 -12.54 10.52
N LEU A 23 -0.15 -13.50 11.14
CA LEU A 23 0.33 -14.87 11.21
C LEU A 23 -0.24 -15.65 10.03
N ASN A 24 0.55 -16.58 9.50
CA ASN A 24 0.12 -17.47 8.42
C ASN A 24 -0.33 -16.72 7.15
N ALA A 25 0.23 -15.53 6.90
CA ALA A 25 -0.10 -14.72 5.74
C ALA A 25 0.27 -15.47 4.45
N GLU A 26 -0.71 -15.73 3.59
CA GLU A 26 -0.48 -16.32 2.27
C GLU A 26 -0.29 -15.18 1.28
N MET A 27 0.79 -15.18 0.50
CA MET A 27 1.10 -14.09 -0.43
C MET A 27 1.49 -14.64 -1.79
N LEU A 28 0.78 -14.20 -2.82
CA LEU A 28 1.20 -14.30 -4.22
C LEU A 28 1.75 -12.95 -4.64
N SER A 29 2.99 -12.90 -5.11
CA SER A 29 3.63 -11.68 -5.57
C SER A 29 4.26 -11.83 -6.94
N ALA A 30 4.32 -10.73 -7.68
CA ALA A 30 5.03 -10.62 -8.93
C ALA A 30 5.81 -9.30 -8.98
N THR A 31 7.07 -9.36 -9.39
CA THR A 31 7.91 -8.18 -9.64
C THR A 31 8.19 -8.08 -11.13
N TYR A 32 8.02 -6.89 -11.69
CA TYR A 32 8.17 -6.63 -13.12
C TYR A 32 8.84 -5.29 -13.40
N VAL A 33 9.46 -5.19 -14.57
CA VAL A 33 9.92 -3.92 -15.14
C VAL A 33 8.72 -3.14 -15.64
N THR A 34 8.61 -1.87 -15.25
CA THR A 34 7.55 -0.95 -15.67
C THR A 34 8.12 0.23 -16.49
N ASP A 35 7.30 1.24 -16.75
CA ASP A 35 7.71 2.44 -17.45
C ASP A 35 8.52 3.40 -16.56
N GLU A 36 9.68 3.83 -17.05
CA GLU A 36 10.58 4.72 -16.32
C GLU A 36 9.99 6.12 -16.10
N ASN A 37 9.29 6.66 -17.11
CA ASN A 37 8.68 7.98 -17.01
C ASN A 37 7.48 7.93 -16.06
N ALA A 38 6.66 6.89 -16.13
CA ALA A 38 5.57 6.67 -15.18
C ALA A 38 6.10 6.58 -13.74
N ALA A 39 7.14 5.77 -13.50
CA ALA A 39 7.74 5.66 -12.17
C ALA A 39 8.28 7.00 -11.65
N ARG A 40 8.95 7.80 -12.51
CA ARG A 40 9.44 9.14 -12.15
C ARG A 40 8.34 10.13 -11.83
N GLU A 41 7.22 10.11 -12.57
CA GLU A 41 6.11 11.03 -12.36
C GLU A 41 5.24 10.66 -11.16
N ILE A 42 5.08 9.36 -10.89
CA ILE A 42 4.24 8.86 -9.80
C ILE A 42 4.96 8.99 -8.45
N ILE A 43 6.26 8.67 -8.39
CA ILE A 43 7.03 8.68 -7.14
C ILE A 43 7.28 10.13 -6.68
N PRO A 44 6.73 10.55 -5.52
CA PRO A 44 6.92 11.91 -5.03
C PRO A 44 8.32 12.13 -4.45
N LYS A 45 8.96 13.24 -4.82
CA LYS A 45 10.20 13.70 -4.17
C LYS A 45 10.00 13.83 -2.64
N PRO A 46 11.00 13.49 -1.80
CA PRO A 46 12.39 13.19 -2.16
C PRO A 46 12.69 11.72 -2.46
N LEU A 47 11.67 10.87 -2.63
CA LEU A 47 11.89 9.50 -3.11
C LEU A 47 12.36 9.56 -4.57
N LEU A 48 13.25 8.65 -4.92
CA LEU A 48 13.76 8.49 -6.28
C LEU A 48 13.42 7.09 -6.79
N PRO A 49 12.99 6.91 -8.05
CA PRO A 49 12.91 5.58 -8.63
C PRO A 49 14.29 4.91 -8.60
N THR A 50 14.28 3.58 -8.50
CA THR A 50 15.49 2.76 -8.69
C THR A 50 15.98 2.85 -10.14
N LYS A 51 17.26 2.50 -10.38
CA LYS A 51 17.88 2.56 -11.74
C LYS A 51 17.11 1.71 -12.75
N THR A 52 16.67 0.53 -12.35
CA THR A 52 15.74 -0.29 -13.12
C THR A 52 14.33 0.00 -12.60
N PRO A 53 13.39 0.51 -13.41
CA PRO A 53 12.06 0.86 -12.93
C PRO A 53 11.27 -0.42 -12.62
N LEU A 54 11.32 -0.87 -11.36
CA LEU A 54 10.64 -2.07 -10.89
C LEU A 54 9.35 -1.71 -10.16
N ALA A 55 8.32 -2.52 -10.40
CA ALA A 55 7.10 -2.54 -9.63
C ALA A 55 6.88 -3.96 -9.07
N THR A 56 6.28 -4.02 -7.88
CA THR A 56 5.81 -5.27 -7.28
C THR A 56 4.32 -5.17 -7.06
N VAL A 57 3.59 -6.18 -7.51
CA VAL A 57 2.20 -6.40 -7.12
C VAL A 57 2.11 -7.61 -6.23
N PHE A 58 1.16 -7.61 -5.30
CA PHE A 58 0.79 -8.82 -4.57
C PHE A 58 -0.71 -8.90 -4.33
N VAL A 59 -1.17 -10.13 -4.11
CA VAL A 59 -2.45 -10.43 -3.48
C VAL A 59 -2.17 -11.34 -2.29
N ALA A 60 -2.69 -10.97 -1.12
CA ALA A 60 -2.43 -11.62 0.14
C ALA A 60 -3.73 -11.97 0.87
N ARG A 61 -3.68 -13.08 1.62
CA ARG A 61 -4.69 -13.46 2.61
C ARG A 61 -4.04 -13.42 3.99
N TYR A 62 -4.68 -12.73 4.93
CA TYR A 62 -4.30 -12.67 6.33
C TYR A 62 -5.32 -13.45 7.17
N PRO A 63 -5.12 -14.77 7.36
CA PRO A 63 -6.07 -15.62 8.07
C PRO A 63 -6.03 -15.42 9.59
N GLU A 64 -5.00 -14.75 10.11
CA GLU A 64 -4.80 -14.57 11.55
C GLU A 64 -4.04 -13.26 11.83
N THR A 65 -4.63 -12.41 12.67
CA THR A 65 -4.00 -11.17 13.16
C THR A 65 -4.18 -11.03 14.67
N ASN A 66 -3.26 -10.32 15.32
CA ASN A 66 -3.36 -10.05 16.76
C ASN A 66 -4.21 -8.83 17.12
N PHE A 67 -4.99 -8.30 16.16
CA PHE A 67 -5.86 -7.14 16.35
C PHE A 67 -7.31 -7.38 15.89
N GLY A 68 -7.67 -8.65 15.67
CA GLY A 68 -9.07 -9.07 15.66
C GLY A 68 -9.78 -9.04 14.30
N CYS A 69 -9.06 -8.94 13.18
CA CYS A 69 -9.66 -9.17 11.86
C CYS A 69 -8.87 -10.17 11.03
N VAL A 70 -9.60 -10.85 10.14
CA VAL A 70 -9.06 -11.59 9.01
C VAL A 70 -9.47 -10.85 7.75
N TYR A 71 -8.56 -10.73 6.79
CA TYR A 71 -8.84 -9.93 5.60
C TYR A 71 -7.91 -10.34 4.45
N ASN A 72 -8.22 -9.87 3.26
CA ASN A 72 -7.36 -9.98 2.09
C ASN A 72 -6.92 -8.57 1.64
N GLU A 73 -5.77 -8.52 0.97
CA GLU A 73 -5.19 -7.28 0.51
C GLU A 73 -4.59 -7.48 -0.88
N GLY A 74 -4.77 -6.50 -1.75
CA GLY A 74 -3.97 -6.35 -2.96
C GLY A 74 -3.05 -5.15 -2.80
N ALA A 75 -1.93 -5.14 -3.51
CA ALA A 75 -1.10 -3.95 -3.57
C ALA A 75 -0.37 -3.79 -4.89
N LEU A 76 -0.04 -2.53 -5.20
CA LEU A 76 0.91 -2.12 -6.21
C LEU A 76 1.94 -1.20 -5.55
N LEU A 77 3.21 -1.57 -5.65
CA LEU A 77 4.33 -0.85 -5.05
C LEU A 77 5.40 -0.56 -6.11
N LEU A 78 5.99 0.63 -6.05
CA LEU A 78 7.12 1.02 -6.90
C LEU A 78 8.42 0.95 -6.11
N HIS A 79 9.45 0.34 -6.70
CA HIS A 79 10.77 0.27 -6.08
C HIS A 79 11.45 1.64 -6.14
N CYS A 80 11.84 2.14 -4.97
CA CYS A 80 12.40 3.48 -4.83
C CYS A 80 13.53 3.52 -3.81
N GLU A 81 14.19 4.67 -3.75
CA GLU A 81 15.27 4.96 -2.82
C GLU A 81 15.00 6.27 -2.08
N TYR A 82 15.32 6.29 -0.79
CA TYR A 82 15.43 7.51 0.00
C TYR A 82 16.80 7.56 0.67
N LYS A 83 17.62 8.56 0.33
CA LYS A 83 18.97 8.75 0.92
C LYS A 83 19.79 7.43 0.94
N LYS A 84 19.87 6.74 -0.19
CA LYS A 84 20.57 5.43 -0.36
C LYS A 84 19.89 4.22 0.30
N GLU A 85 18.79 4.40 1.03
CA GLU A 85 18.00 3.27 1.52
C GLU A 85 16.96 2.87 0.47
N ARG A 86 17.08 1.64 -0.04
CA ARG A 86 16.10 1.04 -0.94
C ARG A 86 14.85 0.59 -0.19
N GLY A 87 13.71 0.70 -0.85
CA GLY A 87 12.42 0.28 -0.32
C GLY A 87 11.30 0.39 -1.35
N LEU A 88 10.08 0.33 -0.87
CA LEU A 88 8.87 0.26 -1.67
C LEU A 88 7.99 1.48 -1.41
N TYR A 89 7.68 2.27 -2.43
CA TYR A 89 6.64 3.27 -2.37
C TYR A 89 5.30 2.59 -2.64
N CYS A 90 4.46 2.45 -1.60
CA CYS A 90 3.15 1.84 -1.73
C CYS A 90 2.18 2.80 -2.43
N LEU A 91 1.83 2.48 -3.68
CA LEU A 91 1.00 3.31 -4.55
C LEU A 91 -0.48 2.96 -4.45
N SER A 92 -0.82 1.69 -4.28
CA SER A 92 -2.21 1.26 -4.09
C SER A 92 -2.24 0.06 -3.17
N MET A 93 -3.25 0.00 -2.29
CA MET A 93 -3.40 -1.11 -1.35
C MET A 93 -4.88 -1.41 -1.04
N PRO A 94 -5.66 -1.93 -1.99
CA PRO A 94 -7.04 -2.30 -1.72
C PRO A 94 -7.15 -3.39 -0.63
N VAL A 95 -8.12 -3.25 0.27
CA VAL A 95 -8.45 -4.23 1.31
C VAL A 95 -9.94 -4.49 1.32
N ASP A 96 -10.37 -5.63 1.83
CA ASP A 96 -11.78 -5.99 1.98
C ASP A 96 -12.29 -5.87 3.43
N GLU A 97 -11.52 -5.22 4.32
CA GLU A 97 -11.89 -5.03 5.72
C GLU A 97 -11.58 -3.61 6.25
N ASP A 98 -12.54 -3.03 6.98
CA ASP A 98 -12.50 -1.63 7.38
C ASP A 98 -11.49 -1.34 8.51
N MET A 99 -11.34 -2.23 9.49
CA MET A 99 -10.36 -2.06 10.57
C MET A 99 -8.94 -2.06 10.00
N ALA A 100 -8.67 -2.94 9.04
CA ALA A 100 -7.41 -2.98 8.31
C ALA A 100 -7.18 -1.71 7.48
N MET A 101 -8.23 -1.15 6.87
CA MET A 101 -8.18 0.10 6.12
C MET A 101 -7.85 1.29 7.03
N VAL A 102 -8.65 1.51 8.07
CA VAL A 102 -8.55 2.64 9.00
C VAL A 102 -7.19 2.61 9.70
N ALA A 103 -6.81 1.47 10.29
CA ALA A 103 -5.54 1.35 11.00
C ALA A 103 -4.34 1.63 10.09
N GLY A 104 -4.33 1.11 8.85
CA GLY A 104 -3.23 1.33 7.90
C GLY A 104 -3.10 2.80 7.48
N ARG A 105 -4.23 3.45 7.16
CA ARG A 105 -4.28 4.86 6.72
C ARG A 105 -3.91 5.81 7.85
N GLU A 106 -4.53 5.65 9.00
CA GLU A 106 -4.44 6.62 10.10
C GLU A 106 -3.18 6.46 10.92
N LYS A 107 -2.61 5.25 11.02
CA LYS A 107 -1.35 5.04 11.74
C LYS A 107 -0.16 5.41 10.85
N PHE A 108 -0.04 4.77 9.68
CA PHE A 108 1.17 4.81 8.86
C PHE A 108 1.03 5.60 7.55
N GLY A 109 -0.20 5.75 7.03
CA GLY A 109 -0.44 6.46 5.77
C GLY A 109 -0.51 5.54 4.55
N PHE A 110 -0.75 4.23 4.71
CA PHE A 110 -1.00 3.35 3.56
C PHE A 110 -2.19 3.86 2.73
N PRO A 111 -2.15 3.75 1.40
CA PRO A 111 -3.20 4.26 0.52
C PRO A 111 -4.40 3.30 0.40
N LYS A 112 -4.87 2.78 1.54
CA LYS A 112 -5.89 1.75 1.53
C LYS A 112 -7.25 2.28 1.09
N LYS A 113 -7.98 1.47 0.33
CA LYS A 113 -9.37 1.71 -0.08
C LYS A 113 -10.15 0.38 -0.06
N MET A 114 -11.46 0.41 0.20
CA MET A 114 -12.31 -0.79 0.29
C MET A 114 -12.59 -1.43 -1.07
N ALA A 115 -12.19 -2.69 -1.24
CA ALA A 115 -12.48 -3.50 -2.41
C ALA A 115 -13.84 -4.20 -2.29
N ASP A 116 -14.46 -4.48 -3.43
CA ASP A 116 -15.70 -5.26 -3.49
C ASP A 116 -15.39 -6.74 -3.21
N LYS A 117 -14.25 -7.21 -3.73
CA LYS A 117 -13.79 -8.58 -3.53
C LYS A 117 -12.29 -8.70 -3.77
N ILE A 118 -11.61 -9.46 -2.92
CA ILE A 118 -10.22 -9.88 -3.13
C ILE A 118 -10.18 -11.40 -2.96
N THR A 119 -9.58 -12.11 -3.92
CA THR A 119 -9.46 -13.58 -3.85
C THR A 119 -8.03 -14.03 -4.06
N LEU A 120 -7.67 -15.10 -3.36
CA LEU A 120 -6.42 -15.83 -3.53
C LEU A 120 -6.77 -17.33 -3.57
N GLU A 121 -6.75 -17.90 -4.76
CA GLU A 121 -7.20 -19.26 -5.05
C GLU A 121 -5.99 -20.09 -5.44
N LYS A 122 -5.74 -21.17 -4.71
CA LYS A 122 -4.63 -22.10 -4.93
C LYS A 122 -5.17 -23.47 -5.31
N THR A 123 -4.72 -24.02 -6.43
CA THR A 123 -4.81 -25.44 -6.76
C THR A 123 -3.46 -26.12 -6.48
N GLU A 124 -3.23 -27.33 -6.98
CA GLU A 124 -1.97 -28.04 -6.78
C GLU A 124 -0.77 -27.24 -7.30
N ASN A 125 -0.79 -26.91 -8.59
CA ASN A 125 0.30 -26.23 -9.31
C ASN A 125 0.00 -24.80 -9.74
N ARG A 126 -1.21 -24.27 -9.50
CA ARG A 126 -1.59 -22.92 -9.93
C ARG A 126 -2.10 -22.08 -8.77
N VAL A 127 -1.79 -20.80 -8.82
CA VAL A 127 -2.30 -19.79 -7.89
C VAL A 127 -2.82 -18.58 -8.68
N VAL A 128 -4.00 -18.11 -8.32
CA VAL A 128 -4.64 -16.92 -8.92
C VAL A 128 -5.03 -15.93 -7.83
N GLY A 129 -4.53 -14.72 -7.94
CA GLY A 129 -4.88 -13.58 -7.09
C GLY A 129 -5.67 -12.54 -7.88
N ARG A 130 -6.78 -12.04 -7.32
CA ARG A 130 -7.65 -11.03 -7.97
C ARG A 130 -8.07 -9.94 -7.00
N VAL A 131 -8.20 -8.72 -7.53
CA VAL A 131 -8.75 -7.56 -6.81
C VAL A 131 -9.82 -6.91 -7.67
N ILE A 132 -11.04 -6.83 -7.13
CA ILE A 132 -12.20 -6.19 -7.76
C ILE A 132 -12.58 -4.97 -6.93
N ARG A 133 -12.62 -3.79 -7.57
CA ARG A 133 -13.04 -2.53 -6.96
C ARG A 133 -14.06 -1.85 -7.87
N LYS A 134 -15.19 -1.41 -7.31
CA LYS A 134 -16.22 -0.69 -8.05
C LYS A 134 -16.64 -1.44 -9.32
N LYS A 135 -16.79 -2.76 -9.21
CA LYS A 135 -17.13 -3.73 -10.28
C LYS A 135 -16.05 -3.94 -11.35
N GLU A 136 -14.88 -3.31 -11.22
CA GLU A 136 -13.76 -3.45 -12.14
C GLU A 136 -12.67 -4.37 -11.56
N GLU A 137 -12.15 -5.29 -12.37
CA GLU A 137 -10.97 -6.09 -12.01
C GLU A 137 -9.70 -5.27 -12.28
N ILE A 138 -9.15 -4.70 -11.20
CA ILE A 138 -8.02 -3.75 -11.28
C ILE A 138 -6.66 -4.44 -11.18
N LEU A 139 -6.61 -5.65 -10.61
CA LEU A 139 -5.40 -6.46 -10.51
C LEU A 139 -5.76 -7.94 -10.64
N ARG A 140 -5.01 -8.64 -11.49
CA ARG A 140 -5.01 -10.10 -11.62
C ARG A 140 -3.59 -10.60 -11.72
N ILE A 141 -3.26 -11.63 -10.94
CA ILE A 141 -1.98 -12.34 -10.99
C ILE A 141 -2.31 -13.82 -11.17
N GLU A 142 -1.81 -14.44 -12.23
CA GLU A 142 -1.88 -15.88 -12.46
C GLU A 142 -0.49 -16.48 -12.47
N CYS A 143 -0.26 -17.50 -11.66
CA CYS A 143 1.06 -18.11 -11.48
C CYS A 143 0.96 -19.63 -11.52
N GLU A 144 1.66 -20.24 -12.47
CA GLU A 144 1.99 -21.67 -12.45
C GLU A 144 3.24 -21.86 -11.60
N LEU A 145 3.07 -22.54 -10.47
CA LEU A 145 4.11 -22.86 -9.49
C LEU A 145 4.97 -23.99 -10.03
N MET A 146 6.29 -23.82 -9.97
CA MET A 146 7.23 -24.76 -10.58
C MET A 146 8.08 -25.46 -9.53
N LYS A 147 8.86 -24.70 -8.77
CA LYS A 147 9.84 -25.25 -7.83
C LYS A 147 9.97 -24.36 -6.61
N GLU A 148 10.61 -24.88 -5.57
CA GLU A 148 11.03 -24.03 -4.46
C GLU A 148 11.98 -22.94 -4.97
N MET A 149 11.72 -21.71 -4.52
CA MET A 149 12.54 -20.55 -4.81
C MET A 149 13.90 -20.69 -4.11
N THR A 150 14.95 -20.84 -4.91
CA THR A 150 16.35 -20.94 -4.45
C THR A 150 17.16 -19.67 -4.70
N SER A 151 16.56 -18.70 -5.41
CA SER A 151 17.24 -17.52 -5.92
C SER A 151 17.10 -16.31 -4.98
N ASN A 152 18.14 -15.46 -4.97
CA ASN A 152 18.23 -14.24 -4.16
C ASN A 152 17.49 -13.03 -4.79
N PHE A 153 16.57 -13.24 -5.73
CA PHE A 153 15.91 -12.15 -6.47
C PHE A 153 15.13 -11.15 -5.60
N MET A 154 14.90 -11.46 -4.32
CA MET A 154 14.26 -10.57 -3.36
C MET A 154 15.22 -9.59 -2.66
N GLU A 155 16.55 -9.81 -2.69
CA GLU A 155 17.50 -9.17 -1.78
C GLU A 155 17.62 -7.64 -1.90
N ASP A 156 17.28 -7.06 -3.05
CA ASP A 156 17.40 -5.61 -3.27
C ASP A 156 16.51 -4.76 -2.36
N VAL A 157 15.32 -5.26 -2.01
CA VAL A 157 14.37 -4.61 -1.08
C VAL A 157 14.02 -5.49 0.13
N TRP A 158 14.33 -6.79 0.10
CA TRP A 158 14.21 -7.72 1.21
C TRP A 158 15.58 -7.99 1.82
N VAL A 159 15.93 -7.18 2.82
CA VAL A 159 17.26 -7.28 3.46
C VAL A 159 17.22 -8.35 4.53
N GLN A 160 18.06 -9.38 4.40
CA GLN A 160 18.17 -10.42 5.42
C GLN A 160 18.62 -9.83 6.77
N THR A 161 17.99 -10.26 7.86
CA THR A 161 18.25 -9.80 9.22
C THR A 161 17.83 -10.87 10.22
N LYS A 162 17.89 -10.53 11.51
CA LYS A 162 17.28 -11.27 12.59
C LYS A 162 16.27 -10.40 13.33
N ASP A 163 15.26 -11.02 13.93
CA ASP A 163 14.39 -10.34 14.87
C ASP A 163 15.00 -10.29 16.29
N TRP A 164 14.22 -9.80 17.26
CA TRP A 164 14.65 -9.65 18.66
C TRP A 164 14.97 -10.97 19.37
N ASP A 165 14.47 -12.10 18.87
CA ASP A 165 14.77 -13.45 19.38
C ASP A 165 15.93 -14.11 18.61
N GLY A 166 16.54 -13.40 17.65
CA GLY A 166 17.59 -13.93 16.80
C GLY A 166 17.08 -14.80 15.64
N THR A 167 15.77 -14.86 15.42
CA THR A 167 15.15 -15.65 14.35
C THR A 167 15.47 -15.03 12.99
N PRO A 168 16.05 -15.78 12.04
CA PRO A 168 16.30 -15.29 10.69
C PRO A 168 15.01 -14.81 10.01
N CYS A 169 15.04 -13.61 9.47
CA CYS A 169 13.92 -13.03 8.73
C CYS A 169 14.40 -12.03 7.68
N TYR A 170 13.47 -11.49 6.90
CA TYR A 170 13.74 -10.39 5.99
C TYR A 170 13.12 -9.10 6.51
N ARG A 171 13.79 -7.98 6.31
CA ARG A 171 13.25 -6.65 6.54
C ARG A 171 12.94 -5.99 5.21
N VAL A 172 11.70 -5.55 5.07
CA VAL A 172 11.23 -4.74 3.94
C VAL A 172 10.89 -3.34 4.45
N ILE A 173 11.27 -2.31 3.70
CA ILE A 173 10.95 -0.91 4.02
C ILE A 173 9.87 -0.39 3.09
N ASN A 174 8.76 0.06 3.67
CA ASN A 174 7.74 0.82 2.98
C ASN A 174 7.97 2.32 3.20
N PHE A 175 7.98 3.08 2.11
CA PHE A 175 7.90 4.53 2.12
C PHE A 175 6.46 4.96 1.82
N LEU A 176 5.89 5.75 2.71
CA LEU A 176 4.49 6.18 2.65
C LEU A 176 4.38 7.68 2.83
N TYR A 177 3.35 8.30 2.26
CA TYR A 177 2.99 9.66 2.61
C TYR A 177 1.73 9.68 3.45
N LYS A 178 1.84 10.18 4.69
CA LYS A 178 0.71 10.40 5.58
C LYS A 178 0.29 11.87 5.54
N TYR A 179 -0.97 12.11 5.19
CA TYR A 179 -1.58 13.43 5.11
C TYR A 179 -3.09 13.30 5.26
N PHE A 180 -3.72 14.39 5.72
CA PHE A 180 -5.16 14.61 5.65
C PHE A 180 -5.38 15.95 4.96
N LEU A 181 -6.45 16.03 4.18
CA LEU A 181 -6.87 17.27 3.54
C LEU A 181 -7.48 18.19 4.59
N SER A 182 -7.24 19.49 4.46
CA SER A 182 -7.76 20.46 5.43
C SER A 182 -9.29 20.49 5.44
N PRO A 183 -9.96 20.56 6.62
CA PRO A 183 -11.40 20.78 6.69
C PRO A 183 -11.80 22.14 6.12
N GLY A 184 -10.87 23.10 6.01
CA GLY A 184 -11.09 24.39 5.35
C GLY A 184 -11.19 24.31 3.82
N GLY A 185 -11.10 23.11 3.24
CA GLY A 185 -11.26 22.87 1.80
C GLY A 185 -10.05 23.28 0.95
N THR A 186 -8.93 23.66 1.56
CA THR A 186 -7.70 24.04 0.84
C THR A 186 -6.47 23.40 1.48
N GLY A 187 -5.66 22.72 0.67
CA GLY A 187 -4.40 22.12 1.14
C GLY A 187 -4.58 20.97 2.12
N PHE A 188 -3.74 20.93 3.15
CA PHE A 188 -3.59 19.82 4.10
C PHE A 188 -3.70 20.29 5.55
N ASP A 189 -4.17 19.42 6.45
CA ASP A 189 -4.18 19.67 7.91
C ASP A 189 -2.79 19.91 8.50
N TYR A 190 -1.79 19.29 7.88
CA TYR A 190 -0.39 19.45 8.19
C TYR A 190 0.43 19.10 6.95
N LEU A 191 1.70 19.54 6.93
CA LEU A 191 2.61 19.17 5.84
C LEU A 191 2.67 17.64 5.67
N PRO A 192 2.39 17.10 4.47
CA PRO A 192 2.43 15.66 4.23
C PRO A 192 3.73 15.05 4.71
N ARG A 193 3.64 13.98 5.49
CA ARG A 193 4.78 13.36 6.17
C ARG A 193 5.26 12.15 5.38
N LEU A 194 6.54 12.12 5.04
CA LEU A 194 7.19 10.92 4.54
C LEU A 194 7.46 9.98 5.72
N ILE A 195 6.83 8.82 5.70
CA ILE A 195 6.92 7.77 6.71
C ILE A 195 7.82 6.66 6.16
N ARG A 196 8.74 6.20 7.01
CA ARG A 196 9.50 4.96 6.84
C ARG A 196 8.90 3.91 7.75
N GLU A 197 8.31 2.88 7.19
CA GLU A 197 7.65 1.79 7.92
C GLU A 197 8.38 0.46 7.63
N PRO A 198 9.01 -0.17 8.64
CA PRO A 198 9.67 -1.46 8.46
C PRO A 198 8.74 -2.63 8.77
N VAL A 199 8.74 -3.64 7.90
CA VAL A 199 8.07 -4.92 8.12
C VAL A 199 9.11 -6.03 8.22
N LEU A 200 8.98 -6.88 9.24
CA LEU A 200 9.73 -8.13 9.32
C LEU A 200 8.90 -9.27 8.73
N MET A 201 9.49 -10.03 7.83
CA MET A 201 8.88 -11.12 7.09
C MET A 201 9.61 -12.42 7.42
N ARG A 202 8.95 -13.34 8.12
CA ARG A 202 9.50 -14.66 8.46
C ARG A 202 8.86 -15.71 7.56
N LYS A 203 9.68 -16.43 6.79
CA LYS A 203 9.21 -17.50 5.90
C LYS A 203 8.62 -18.63 6.76
N LYS A 204 7.45 -19.15 6.36
CA LYS A 204 6.81 -20.33 6.97
C LYS A 204 6.67 -21.42 5.90
N GLY A 205 7.48 -22.46 6.00
CA GLY A 205 7.53 -23.51 4.97
C GLY A 205 8.17 -23.00 3.68
N GLU A 206 7.93 -23.70 2.57
CA GLU A 206 8.53 -23.37 1.27
C GLU A 206 7.92 -22.10 0.65
N VAL A 207 8.72 -21.41 -0.15
CA VAL A 207 8.26 -20.34 -1.04
C VAL A 207 8.47 -20.88 -2.45
N LEU A 208 7.41 -20.94 -3.22
CA LEU A 208 7.42 -21.53 -4.55
C LEU A 208 7.56 -20.42 -5.59
N GLU A 209 8.55 -20.54 -6.47
CA GLU A 209 8.66 -19.68 -7.65
C GLU A 209 7.84 -20.24 -8.81
N GLY A 210 7.36 -19.33 -9.65
CA GLY A 210 6.49 -19.67 -10.77
C GLY A 210 6.61 -18.71 -11.94
N ARG A 211 5.80 -18.96 -12.96
CA ARG A 211 5.66 -18.11 -14.15
C ARG A 211 4.20 -17.93 -14.49
N GLY A 212 3.88 -16.84 -15.17
CA GLY A 212 2.53 -16.58 -15.61
C GLY A 212 2.35 -15.12 -15.99
N GLU A 213 1.18 -14.58 -15.69
CA GLU A 213 0.72 -13.29 -16.20
C GLU A 213 0.30 -12.35 -15.06
N VAL A 214 0.55 -11.06 -15.25
CA VAL A 214 0.03 -9.99 -14.40
C VAL A 214 -0.76 -9.05 -15.28
N LYS A 215 -2.02 -8.78 -14.91
CA LYS A 215 -2.85 -7.74 -15.51
C LYS A 215 -3.13 -6.67 -14.47
N VAL A 216 -2.85 -5.42 -14.83
CA VAL A 216 -3.22 -4.23 -14.10
C VAL A 216 -4.12 -3.39 -15.00
N SER A 217 -5.25 -2.95 -14.47
CA SER A 217 -6.25 -2.19 -15.23
C SER A 217 -6.42 -0.80 -14.63
N SER A 218 -6.86 0.15 -15.43
CA SER A 218 -7.20 1.49 -14.96
C SER A 218 -8.72 1.69 -14.93
N SER A 219 -9.20 2.25 -13.83
CA SER A 219 -10.51 2.91 -13.75
C SER A 219 -10.30 4.37 -13.31
N PRO A 220 -11.32 5.25 -13.39
CA PRO A 220 -11.21 6.60 -12.85
C PRO A 220 -10.78 6.65 -11.38
N PHE A 221 -11.12 5.61 -10.59
CA PHE A 221 -10.81 5.53 -9.17
C PHE A 221 -9.46 4.86 -8.91
N ASP A 222 -9.06 3.96 -9.79
CA ASP A 222 -7.95 3.03 -9.58
C ASP A 222 -7.10 2.94 -10.86
N PRO A 223 -6.20 3.91 -11.11
CA PRO A 223 -5.40 3.97 -12.34
C PRO A 223 -4.16 3.07 -12.27
N LEU A 224 -4.33 1.78 -11.95
CA LEU A 224 -3.18 0.86 -11.80
C LEU A 224 -2.48 0.60 -13.15
N GLY A 225 -3.20 0.73 -14.27
CA GLY A 225 -2.67 0.61 -15.63
C GLY A 225 -1.64 1.70 -16.00
N ASP A 226 -1.56 2.79 -15.23
CA ASP A 226 -0.51 3.82 -15.39
C ASP A 226 0.89 3.28 -15.02
N VAL A 227 0.95 2.10 -14.40
CA VAL A 227 2.18 1.34 -14.12
C VAL A 227 2.18 0.06 -14.97
N PRO A 228 2.46 0.17 -16.28
CA PRO A 228 2.31 -0.96 -17.20
C PRO A 228 3.29 -2.09 -16.89
N VAL A 229 2.85 -3.33 -17.09
CA VAL A 229 3.70 -4.53 -16.97
C VAL A 229 4.47 -4.71 -18.29
N LYS A 230 5.79 -4.51 -18.29
CA LYS A 230 6.64 -4.72 -19.48
C LYS A 230 7.29 -6.11 -19.48
N GLU A 231 7.99 -6.44 -18.40
CA GLU A 231 8.72 -7.71 -18.28
C GLU A 231 8.65 -8.24 -16.85
N ILE A 232 8.06 -9.43 -16.66
CA ILE A 232 8.00 -10.08 -15.35
C ILE A 232 9.38 -10.67 -15.01
N ARG A 233 9.95 -10.22 -13.89
CA ARG A 233 11.25 -10.67 -13.38
C ARG A 233 11.13 -11.88 -12.46
N ASN A 234 10.10 -11.89 -11.62
CA ASN A 234 9.87 -12.94 -10.65
C ASN A 234 8.38 -13.05 -10.30
N MET A 235 7.92 -14.27 -10.04
CA MET A 235 6.64 -14.56 -9.41
C MET A 235 6.84 -15.61 -8.33
N ASN A 236 6.23 -15.41 -7.17
CA ASN A 236 6.33 -16.35 -6.07
C ASN A 236 5.05 -16.43 -5.24
N TYR A 237 4.85 -17.58 -4.61
CA TYR A 237 3.82 -17.83 -3.63
C TYR A 237 4.43 -18.41 -2.37
N GLY A 238 4.02 -17.93 -1.19
CA GLY A 238 4.50 -18.50 0.06
C GLY A 238 3.68 -18.06 1.27
N LYS A 239 4.00 -18.67 2.41
CA LYS A 239 3.43 -18.32 3.72
C LYS A 239 4.44 -17.58 4.57
N TRP A 240 3.95 -16.58 5.30
CA TRP A 240 4.79 -15.68 6.07
C TRP A 240 4.19 -15.35 7.45
N HIS A 241 5.06 -15.12 8.43
CA HIS A 241 4.71 -14.41 9.66
C HIS A 241 5.26 -12.99 9.58
N ASN A 242 4.35 -12.02 9.47
CA ASN A 242 4.72 -10.63 9.26
C ASN A 242 4.57 -9.86 10.57
N THR A 243 5.49 -8.93 10.80
CA THR A 243 5.42 -8.00 11.92
C THR A 243 5.66 -6.59 11.40
N MET A 244 4.65 -5.73 11.52
CA MET A 244 4.80 -4.31 11.20
C MET A 244 5.36 -3.58 12.42
N LEU A 245 6.56 -3.03 12.24
CA LEU A 245 7.25 -2.30 13.31
C LEU A 245 6.76 -0.84 13.37
N ALA A 246 7.17 -0.12 14.41
CA ALA A 246 6.87 1.30 14.53
C ALA A 246 7.48 2.08 13.35
N GLY A 247 6.63 2.86 12.65
CA GLY A 247 7.07 3.76 11.59
C GLY A 247 7.72 5.03 12.14
N LYS A 248 8.55 5.68 11.32
CA LYS A 248 9.20 6.96 11.66
C LYS A 248 8.88 8.02 10.61
N VAL A 249 8.61 9.24 11.05
CA VAL A 249 8.59 10.40 10.15
C VAL A 249 10.04 10.76 9.81
N ILE A 250 10.40 10.63 8.54
CA ILE A 250 11.78 10.83 8.04
C ILE A 250 11.91 12.05 7.13
N GLY A 251 10.79 12.69 6.81
CA GLY A 251 10.74 13.88 5.96
C GLY A 251 9.32 14.45 5.89
N ARG A 252 9.20 15.60 5.23
CA ARG A 252 7.92 16.26 4.93
C ARG A 252 7.95 16.81 3.51
N ALA A 253 6.79 16.85 2.85
CA ALA A 253 6.62 17.61 1.63
C ALA A 253 6.56 19.11 1.96
N TRP A 254 7.72 19.77 1.97
CA TRP A 254 7.83 21.19 2.32
C TRP A 254 7.14 22.13 1.32
N ASN A 255 6.96 21.69 0.07
CA ASN A 255 6.12 22.37 -0.90
C ASN A 255 4.82 21.56 -1.11
N PRO A 256 3.74 21.88 -0.36
CA PRO A 256 2.49 21.14 -0.45
C PRO A 256 1.81 21.28 -1.81
N PHE A 257 1.98 22.41 -2.52
CA PHE A 257 1.43 22.59 -3.86
C PHE A 257 2.05 21.63 -4.88
N ARG A 258 3.37 21.42 -4.81
CA ARG A 258 4.04 20.43 -5.65
C ARG A 258 3.62 19.01 -5.31
N PHE A 259 3.38 18.72 -4.02
CA PHE A 259 2.93 17.41 -3.58
C PHE A 259 1.45 17.14 -3.91
N LEU A 260 0.64 18.19 -4.08
CA LEU A 260 -0.81 18.08 -4.21
C LEU A 260 -1.25 17.11 -5.32
N LYS A 261 -0.54 17.08 -6.46
CA LYS A 261 -0.83 16.14 -7.55
C LYS A 261 -0.73 14.66 -7.16
N HIS A 262 0.03 14.34 -6.11
CA HIS A 262 0.19 12.99 -5.58
C HIS A 262 -0.79 12.68 -4.44
N ALA A 263 -1.71 13.58 -4.07
CA ALA A 263 -2.52 13.41 -2.86
C ALA A 263 -3.91 12.82 -3.10
N PHE A 264 -4.40 12.81 -4.34
CA PHE A 264 -5.82 12.60 -4.62
C PHE A 264 -6.24 11.13 -4.77
N PHE A 265 -5.30 10.23 -5.03
CA PHE A 265 -5.57 8.81 -5.31
C PHE A 265 -6.16 8.02 -4.11
N LYS A 266 -6.08 8.57 -2.90
CA LYS A 266 -6.56 7.93 -1.65
C LYS A 266 -8.05 8.12 -1.39
N ALA A 267 -8.76 8.91 -2.18
CA ALA A 267 -10.17 9.21 -1.99
C ALA A 267 -10.93 9.17 -3.32
N ASP A 268 -12.05 8.44 -3.34
CA ASP A 268 -12.79 8.14 -4.57
C ASP A 268 -13.63 9.33 -5.10
N PHE A 269 -13.81 10.40 -4.32
CA PHE A 269 -14.61 11.55 -4.76
C PHE A 269 -13.86 12.49 -5.72
N PHE A 270 -12.52 12.51 -5.71
CA PHE A 270 -11.74 13.40 -6.60
C PHE A 270 -11.92 13.08 -8.08
N PRO A 271 -11.86 11.81 -8.52
CA PRO A 271 -12.22 11.44 -9.89
C PRO A 271 -13.60 11.95 -10.31
N THR A 272 -14.59 11.86 -9.43
CA THR A 272 -15.94 12.40 -9.70
C THR A 272 -15.93 13.92 -9.87
N LEU A 273 -15.19 14.64 -9.02
CA LEU A 273 -15.05 16.10 -9.16
C LEU A 273 -14.36 16.51 -10.47
N LEU A 274 -13.36 15.74 -10.92
CA LEU A 274 -12.68 15.98 -12.20
C LEU A 274 -13.62 15.75 -13.39
N GLN A 275 -14.42 14.67 -13.35
CA GLN A 275 -15.40 14.37 -14.40
C GLN A 275 -16.52 15.39 -14.47
N ASN A 276 -16.95 15.92 -13.32
CA ASN A 276 -18.04 16.88 -13.22
C ASN A 276 -17.56 18.35 -13.28
N TYR A 277 -16.28 18.59 -13.59
CA TYR A 277 -15.77 19.96 -13.66
C TYR A 277 -16.46 20.73 -14.79
N ASP A 278 -17.14 21.81 -14.43
CA ASP A 278 -17.79 22.73 -15.36
C ASP A 278 -17.24 24.15 -15.14
N PRO A 279 -16.47 24.71 -16.09
CA PRO A 279 -15.91 26.04 -15.95
C PRO A 279 -16.98 27.14 -15.93
N SER A 280 -18.18 26.89 -16.46
CA SER A 280 -19.26 27.89 -16.54
C SER A 280 -19.80 28.28 -15.15
N VAL A 281 -19.74 27.36 -14.19
CA VAL A 281 -20.21 27.59 -12.81
C VAL A 281 -19.10 28.06 -11.85
N GLU A 282 -17.83 28.11 -12.29
CA GLU A 282 -16.68 28.34 -11.41
C GLU A 282 -16.78 29.69 -10.68
N LYS A 283 -17.19 30.75 -11.39
CA LYS A 283 -17.37 32.08 -10.79
C LYS A 283 -18.44 32.05 -9.71
N ARG A 284 -19.58 31.41 -9.98
CA ARG A 284 -20.68 31.29 -9.02
C ARG A 284 -20.28 30.45 -7.81
N ALA A 285 -19.56 29.35 -8.02
CA ALA A 285 -19.03 28.51 -6.94
C ALA A 285 -18.08 29.30 -6.02
N LYS A 286 -17.19 30.13 -6.60
CA LYS A 286 -16.30 31.03 -5.83
C LYS A 286 -17.07 32.03 -4.98
N GLU A 287 -18.14 32.62 -5.52
CA GLU A 287 -19.02 33.53 -4.77
C GLU A 287 -19.72 32.80 -3.61
N ILE A 288 -20.30 31.62 -3.87
CA ILE A 288 -20.94 30.79 -2.85
C ILE A 288 -19.94 30.45 -1.75
N MET A 289 -18.74 29.98 -2.08
CA MET A 289 -17.71 29.63 -1.10
C MET A 289 -17.29 30.84 -0.25
N LYS A 290 -17.25 32.05 -0.81
CA LYS A 290 -16.94 33.27 -0.05
C LYS A 290 -18.01 33.58 0.99
N VAL A 291 -19.28 33.37 0.65
CA VAL A 291 -20.41 33.59 1.58
C VAL A 291 -20.51 32.45 2.60
N ALA A 292 -20.35 31.20 2.17
CA ALA A 292 -20.46 30.00 2.99
C ALA A 292 -19.44 29.98 4.14
N ARG A 293 -18.25 30.58 3.97
CA ARG A 293 -17.24 30.73 5.04
C ARG A 293 -17.70 31.48 6.29
N LYS A 294 -18.87 32.12 6.27
CA LYS A 294 -19.46 32.80 7.42
C LYS A 294 -20.27 31.87 8.33
N PHE A 295 -20.62 30.68 7.85
CA PHE A 295 -21.31 29.63 8.59
C PHE A 295 -20.31 28.56 9.03
#